data_AF-A0A8D8I7B0-F1
#
_entry.id   AF-A0A8D8I7B0-F1
#
_cell.length_a   1.000
_cell.length_b   1.000
_cell.length_c   1.000
_cell.angle_alpha   90.00
_cell.angle_beta   90.00
_cell.angle_gamma   90.00
#
_symmetry.space_group_name_H-M   'P 1'
#
loop_
_entity.id
_entity.type
_entity.pdbx_description
1 polymer ?
#
loop_
_entity_poly.entity_id
_entity_poly.type
_entity_poly.pdbx_seq_one_letter_code
_entity_poly.pdbx_strand_id
1 'polypeptide(L)'
;MFLIAAQAVADNVAQEDLDKGSLYPPLGAIRDCSLEIAVGVTKFAYEKGLASTYPEPKDKLAYIKTHLYNFNYESAMPVTWKWPPQKEVAGGSINPTQLQA
;
A
#
# COMPACT_ATOMS: atom_id res chain seq x y z
N MET A 1 -9.10 -17.75 -12.76
CA MET A 1 -8.54 -16.39 -12.81
C MET A 1 -9.20 -15.52 -13.88
N PHE A 2 -9.10 -15.82 -15.18
CA PHE A 2 -9.72 -14.98 -16.22
C PHE A 2 -11.24 -14.82 -16.10
N LEU A 3 -11.96 -15.87 -15.70
CA LEU A 3 -13.39 -15.79 -15.44
C LEU A 3 -13.74 -14.77 -14.33
N ILE A 4 -12.94 -14.73 -13.26
CA ILE A 4 -13.11 -13.76 -12.17
C ILE A 4 -12.89 -12.34 -12.68
N ALA A 5 -11.89 -12.15 -13.54
CA ALA A 5 -11.64 -10.86 -14.15
C ALA A 5 -12.81 -10.41 -15.05
N ALA A 6 -13.32 -11.32 -15.89
CA ALA A 6 -14.46 -11.03 -16.76
C ALA A 6 -15.74 -10.70 -15.96
N GLN A 7 -15.99 -11.42 -14.86
CA GLN A 7 -17.09 -11.13 -13.94
C GLN A 7 -16.95 -9.75 -13.31
N ALA A 8 -15.77 -9.43 -12.75
CA ALA A 8 -15.52 -8.12 -12.17
C ALA A 8 -15.70 -6.97 -13.18
N VAL A 9 -15.26 -7.15 -14.44
CA VAL A 9 -15.50 -6.15 -15.49
C VAL A 9 -16.99 -5.98 -15.77
N ALA A 10 -17.75 -7.07 -15.85
CA ALA A 10 -19.19 -7.03 -16.07
C ALA A 10 -19.93 -6.36 -14.90
N ASP A 11 -19.52 -6.62 -13.67
CA ASP A 11 -20.11 -6.03 -12.45
C ASP A 11 -19.86 -4.51 -12.35
N ASN A 12 -18.85 -3.98 -13.06
CA ASN A 12 -18.54 -2.55 -13.13
C ASN A 12 -19.31 -1.81 -14.24
N VAL A 13 -20.11 -2.49 -15.05
CA VAL A 13 -20.95 -1.84 -16.08
C VAL A 13 -22.21 -1.29 -15.42
N ALA A 14 -22.37 0.03 -15.41
CA ALA A 14 -23.56 0.67 -14.87
C ALA A 14 -24.76 0.48 -15.81
N GLN A 15 -25.98 0.50 -15.28
CA GLN A 15 -27.19 0.37 -16.10
C GLN A 15 -27.28 1.50 -17.13
N GLU A 16 -26.84 2.71 -16.77
CA GLU A 16 -26.81 3.87 -17.66
C GLU A 16 -25.86 3.70 -18.84
N ASP A 17 -24.83 2.86 -18.70
CA ASP A 17 -23.90 2.52 -19.79
C ASP A 17 -24.54 1.51 -20.75
N LEU A 18 -25.26 0.51 -20.20
CA LEU A 18 -26.04 -0.45 -20.99
C LEU A 18 -27.16 0.25 -21.78
N ASP A 19 -27.85 1.20 -21.17
CA ASP A 19 -28.94 1.97 -21.80
C ASP A 19 -28.44 2.80 -22.99
N LYS A 20 -27.16 3.18 -23.00
CA LYS A 20 -26.48 3.85 -24.13
C LYS A 20 -25.89 2.87 -25.15
N GLY A 21 -26.02 1.56 -24.91
CA GLY A 21 -25.48 0.49 -25.75
C GLY A 21 -24.01 0.15 -25.49
N SER A 22 -23.41 0.66 -24.39
CA SER A 22 -22.05 0.28 -24.01
C SER A 22 -22.05 -1.04 -23.24
N LEU A 23 -21.27 -2.01 -23.71
CA LEU A 23 -21.10 -3.32 -23.04
C LEU A 23 -19.99 -3.32 -21.99
N TYR A 24 -19.20 -2.25 -21.92
CA TYR A 24 -18.03 -2.14 -21.05
C TYR A 24 -18.14 -0.88 -20.19
N PRO A 25 -17.49 -0.89 -19.01
CA PRO A 25 -17.40 0.30 -18.19
C PRO A 25 -16.63 1.41 -18.93
N PRO A 26 -16.88 2.68 -18.57
CA PRO A 26 -16.15 3.80 -19.16
C PRO A 26 -14.64 3.67 -18.89
N LEU A 27 -13.81 4.10 -19.84
CA LEU A 27 -12.35 3.98 -19.73
C LEU A 27 -11.78 4.67 -18.48
N GLY A 28 -12.44 5.71 -17.97
CA GLY A 28 -12.06 6.38 -16.72
C GLY A 28 -12.10 5.46 -15.49
N ALA A 29 -12.94 4.42 -15.51
CA ALA A 29 -13.08 3.46 -14.41
C ALA A 29 -12.05 2.32 -14.44
N ILE A 30 -11.15 2.28 -15.45
CA ILE A 30 -10.20 1.17 -15.66
C ILE A 30 -9.34 0.87 -14.42
N ARG A 31 -8.97 1.89 -13.64
CA ARG A 31 -8.17 1.72 -12.42
C ARG A 31 -8.96 1.03 -11.32
N ASP A 32 -10.21 1.41 -11.12
CA ASP A 32 -11.09 0.85 -10.11
C ASP A 32 -11.47 -0.59 -10.50
N CYS A 33 -11.83 -0.82 -11.77
CA CYS A 33 -12.03 -2.17 -12.31
C CYS A 33 -10.79 -3.06 -12.10
N SER A 34 -9.59 -2.56 -12.39
CA SER A 34 -8.34 -3.32 -12.21
C SER A 34 -8.09 -3.67 -10.73
N LEU A 35 -8.41 -2.76 -9.82
CA LEU A 35 -8.32 -3.00 -8.39
C LEU A 35 -9.28 -4.11 -7.94
N GLU A 36 -10.53 -4.09 -8.42
CA GLU A 36 -11.51 -5.14 -8.09
C GLU A 36 -11.13 -6.51 -8.65
N ILE A 37 -10.62 -6.56 -9.89
CA ILE A 37 -10.06 -7.78 -10.49
C ILE A 37 -8.93 -8.32 -9.61
N ALA A 38 -8.00 -7.45 -9.19
CA ALA A 38 -6.88 -7.85 -8.33
C ALA A 38 -7.38 -8.41 -6.99
N VAL A 39 -8.35 -7.77 -6.35
CA VAL A 39 -8.96 -8.27 -5.11
C VAL A 39 -9.60 -9.63 -5.31
N GLY A 40 -10.39 -9.82 -6.37
CA GLY A 40 -11.04 -11.09 -6.68
C GLY A 40 -10.04 -12.22 -6.94
N VAL A 41 -9.00 -11.93 -7.73
CA VAL A 41 -7.89 -12.84 -8.00
C VAL A 41 -7.15 -13.20 -6.72
N THR A 42 -6.82 -12.22 -5.87
CA THR A 42 -6.10 -12.45 -4.63
C THR A 42 -6.92 -13.32 -3.67
N LYS A 43 -8.22 -13.07 -3.51
CA LYS A 43 -9.11 -13.92 -2.71
C LYS A 43 -9.08 -15.38 -3.21
N PHE A 44 -9.29 -15.57 -4.51
CA PHE A 44 -9.26 -16.89 -5.12
C PHE A 44 -7.90 -17.59 -4.95
N ALA A 45 -6.79 -16.85 -5.09
CA ALA A 45 -5.46 -17.41 -4.96
C ALA A 45 -5.17 -17.91 -3.54
N TYR A 46 -5.57 -17.17 -2.50
CA TYR A 46 -5.43 -17.64 -1.12
C TYR A 46 -6.36 -18.83 -0.83
N GLU A 47 -7.64 -18.75 -1.22
CA GLU A 47 -8.61 -19.83 -1.01
C GLU A 47 -8.21 -21.16 -1.67
N LYS A 48 -7.53 -21.10 -2.83
CA LYS A 48 -7.05 -22.28 -3.56
C LYS A 48 -5.61 -22.67 -3.24
N GLY A 49 -4.94 -21.99 -2.31
CA GLY A 49 -3.54 -22.27 -1.96
C GLY A 49 -2.54 -21.98 -3.09
N LEU A 50 -2.89 -21.08 -4.01
CA LEU A 50 -2.05 -20.66 -5.14
C LEU A 50 -1.22 -19.39 -4.83
N ALA A 51 -1.55 -18.67 -3.76
CA ALA A 51 -0.82 -17.48 -3.35
C ALA A 51 0.57 -17.83 -2.78
N SER A 52 1.56 -16.99 -3.05
CA SER A 52 2.95 -17.17 -2.59
C SER A 52 3.39 -16.12 -1.56
N THR A 53 2.60 -15.06 -1.35
CA THR A 53 2.91 -14.01 -0.37
C THR A 53 2.32 -14.39 0.97
N TYR A 54 3.10 -14.33 2.05
CA TYR A 54 2.66 -14.72 3.39
C TYR A 54 3.23 -13.76 4.46
N PRO A 55 2.47 -13.53 5.55
CA PRO A 55 1.14 -14.07 5.86
C PRO A 55 0.04 -13.48 4.96
N GLU A 56 -1.11 -14.17 4.88
CA GLU A 56 -2.27 -13.67 4.15
C GLU A 56 -2.73 -12.31 4.74
N PRO A 57 -2.84 -11.25 3.92
CA PRO A 57 -3.33 -9.96 4.38
C PRO A 57 -4.77 -10.05 4.90
N LYS A 58 -5.00 -9.49 6.10
CA LYS A 58 -6.34 -9.39 6.70
C LYS A 58 -7.30 -8.60 5.81
N ASP A 59 -6.83 -7.45 5.32
CA ASP A 59 -7.54 -6.62 4.35
C ASP A 59 -6.80 -6.64 3.01
N LYS A 60 -7.31 -7.44 2.08
CA LYS A 60 -6.73 -7.61 0.74
C LYS A 60 -6.83 -6.34 -0.09
N LEU A 61 -7.90 -5.56 0.08
CA LEU A 61 -8.10 -4.33 -0.69
C LEU A 61 -7.11 -3.27 -0.23
N ALA A 62 -7.00 -3.04 1.09
CA ALA A 62 -6.01 -2.11 1.64
C ALA A 62 -4.59 -2.53 1.25
N TYR A 63 -4.27 -3.82 1.33
CA TYR A 63 -2.97 -4.36 0.93
C TYR A 63 -2.67 -4.11 -0.56
N ILE A 64 -3.60 -4.39 -1.46
CA ILE A 64 -3.37 -4.16 -2.90
C ILE A 64 -3.21 -2.67 -3.19
N LYS A 65 -3.98 -1.79 -2.52
CA LYS A 65 -3.84 -0.34 -2.68
C LYS A 65 -2.43 0.17 -2.34
N THR A 66 -1.73 -0.42 -1.37
CA THR A 66 -0.33 -0.03 -1.07
C THR A 66 0.67 -0.46 -2.15
N HIS A 67 0.29 -1.36 -3.05
CA HIS A 67 1.13 -1.84 -4.15
C HIS A 67 0.81 -1.16 -5.48
N LEU A 68 -0.25 -0.34 -5.54
CA LEU A 68 -0.55 0.44 -6.73
C LEU A 68 0.51 1.52 -6.95
N TYR A 69 0.91 1.67 -8.22
CA TYR A 69 1.82 2.75 -8.59
C TYR A 69 1.19 4.12 -8.33
N ASN A 70 1.89 4.94 -7.55
CA ASN A 70 1.58 6.33 -7.32
C ASN A 70 2.35 7.20 -8.32
N PHE A 71 1.64 8.00 -9.10
CA PHE A 71 2.24 8.89 -10.11
C PHE A 71 2.70 10.23 -9.54
N ASN A 72 2.41 10.51 -8.27
CA ASN A 72 2.86 11.74 -7.61
C ASN A 72 4.34 11.64 -7.24
N TYR A 73 5.04 12.77 -7.30
CA TYR A 73 6.42 12.83 -6.83
C TYR A 73 6.52 12.54 -5.33
N GLU A 74 7.52 11.74 -4.97
CA GLU A 74 7.93 11.56 -3.59
C GLU A 74 8.89 12.67 -3.16
N SER A 75 9.02 12.88 -1.85
CA SER A 75 9.99 13.82 -1.31
C SER A 75 11.42 13.33 -1.62
N ALA A 76 12.18 14.15 -2.34
CA ALA A 76 13.61 13.93 -2.51
C ALA A 76 14.43 14.19 -1.22
N MET A 77 13.82 14.88 -0.25
CA MET A 77 14.45 15.20 1.04
C MET A 77 14.25 14.05 2.04
N PRO A 78 15.25 13.73 2.87
CA PRO A 78 15.13 12.69 3.88
C PRO A 78 14.09 13.06 4.95
N VAL A 79 13.38 12.05 5.43
CA VAL A 79 12.47 12.21 6.58
C VAL A 79 13.32 12.49 7.83
N THR A 80 13.05 13.62 8.51
CA THR A 80 13.72 13.99 9.76
C THR A 80 12.77 13.83 10.94
N TRP A 81 13.30 13.41 12.09
CA TRP A 81 12.55 13.32 13.35
C TRP A 81 13.40 13.88 14.49
N LYS A 82 12.73 14.41 15.53
CA LYS A 82 13.42 14.96 16.71
C LYS A 82 13.81 13.84 17.65
N TRP A 83 15.06 13.82 18.09
CA TRP A 83 15.53 12.93 19.15
C TRP A 83 15.03 13.44 20.52
N PRO A 84 14.70 12.56 21.48
CA PRO A 84 14.37 13.00 22.84
C PRO A 84 15.55 13.77 23.46
N PRO A 85 15.29 14.83 24.26
CA PRO A 85 16.37 15.57 24.91
C PRO A 85 17.15 14.62 25.84
N GLN A 86 18.47 14.72 25.80
CA GLN A 86 19.32 13.98 26.74
C GLN A 86 19.05 14.51 28.15
N LYS A 87 18.99 13.62 29.14
CA LYS A 87 19.00 14.06 30.54
C LYS A 87 20.33 14.77 30.77
N GLU A 88 20.28 16.04 31.15
CA GLU A 88 21.45 16.77 31.61
C GLU A 88 22.01 16.02 32.83
N VAL A 89 23.04 15.22 32.61
CA VAL A 89 23.88 14.75 33.71
C VAL A 89 24.70 15.97 34.07
N ALA A 90 24.44 16.57 35.23
CA ALA A 90 25.31 17.60 35.79
C ALA A 90 26.72 17.02 35.78
N GLY A 91 27.56 17.52 34.87
CA GLY A 91 28.94 17.06 34.75
C GLY A 91 29.60 17.28 36.09
N GLY A 92 29.84 16.21 36.84
CA GLY A 92 30.80 16.26 37.92
C GLY A 92 32.10 16.76 37.30
N SER A 93 32.64 17.86 37.83
CA SER A 93 33.91 18.42 37.38
C SER A 93 34.95 17.29 37.36
N ILE A 94 35.40 16.90 36.18
CA ILE A 94 36.50 15.94 36.04
C ILE A 94 37.76 16.71 36.44
N ASN A 95 38.17 16.59 37.71
CA ASN A 95 39.40 17.22 38.18
C ASN A 95 40.59 16.49 37.52
N PRO A 96 41.44 17.18 36.75
CA PRO A 96 42.61 16.55 36.16
C PRO A 96 43.59 16.13 37.26
N THR A 97 44.02 14.87 37.26
CA THR A 97 45.04 14.34 38.19
C THR A 97 46.33 15.13 38.02
N GLN A 98 46.76 15.85 39.06
CA GLN A 98 48.03 16.58 39.01
C GLN A 98 49.20 15.60 39.08
N LEU A 99 50.05 15.61 38.05
CA LEU A 99 51.32 14.91 38.03
C LEU A 99 52.27 15.62 38.99
N GLN A 100 52.72 14.94 40.06
CA GLN A 100 53.80 15.43 40.90
C GLN A 100 55.12 15.31 40.13
N ALA A 101 55.79 16.44 39.93
CA ALA A 101 57.13 16.52 39.35
C ALA A 101 58.21 16.12 40.36
#